data_AF-A0A9W8APW2-F1
#
_entry.id   AF-A0A9W8APW2-F1
#
_cell.length_a   1.000
_cell.length_b   1.000
_cell.length_c   1.000
_cell.angle_alpha   90.00
_cell.angle_beta   90.00
_cell.angle_gamma   90.00
#
_symmetry.space_group_name_H-M   'P 1'
#
loop_
_entity.id
_entity.type
_entity.pdbx_description
1 polymer ?
#
loop_
_entity_poly.entity_id
_entity_poly.type
_entity_poly.pdbx_seq_one_letter_code
_entity_poly.pdbx_strand_id
1 'polypeptide(L)'
;MSDSEDTLSLSSQRHLSQVNPSSPSARDTPVVGRRVVRDVNWRDAETFRLLQIKRDIAEESCRSRFNTNLWAQVSQRMHDSGFQRTAYQCITRWRRLVQRYHELKREYRNSPQQVRTWPYYQEMEEQMEAAERRANLPRRSATGRRRG
;
A
#
# COMPACT_ATOMS: atom_id res chain seq x y z
N MET A 1 66.89 13.64 -8.70
CA MET A 1 66.82 12.99 -10.01
C MET A 1 67.57 11.68 -9.83
N SER A 2 66.86 10.60 -9.51
CA SER A 2 66.54 9.54 -10.50
C SER A 2 67.81 8.71 -10.73
N ASP A 3 67.96 7.46 -10.29
CA ASP A 3 67.01 6.34 -10.28
C ASP A 3 67.49 5.27 -9.30
N SER A 4 66.55 4.65 -8.57
CA SER A 4 66.72 3.31 -8.02
C SER A 4 65.78 2.41 -8.80
N GLU A 5 66.33 1.47 -9.56
CA GLU A 5 65.77 0.16 -9.95
C GLU A 5 66.84 -0.47 -10.86
N ASP A 6 67.34 -1.66 -10.54
CA ASP A 6 66.93 -2.95 -11.11
C ASP A 6 67.98 -3.96 -10.59
N THR A 7 67.78 -5.26 -10.39
CA THR A 7 66.91 -6.24 -11.04
C THR A 7 67.02 -7.53 -10.20
N LEU A 8 65.88 -8.18 -9.91
CA LEU A 8 65.55 -9.61 -10.12
C LEU A 8 66.52 -10.68 -9.52
N SER A 9 66.10 -11.81 -8.92
CA SER A 9 64.91 -12.63 -9.07
C SER A 9 65.04 -13.78 -8.06
N LEU A 10 63.95 -14.29 -7.50
CA LEU A 10 63.66 -15.73 -7.62
C LEU A 10 62.19 -16.01 -7.31
N SER A 11 61.43 -16.05 -8.40
CA SER A 11 60.27 -16.91 -8.63
C SER A 11 60.15 -18.14 -7.71
N SER A 12 59.01 -18.25 -7.03
CA SER A 12 57.98 -19.27 -7.35
C SER A 12 56.96 -19.37 -6.23
N GLN A 13 55.72 -18.95 -6.51
CA GLN A 13 54.56 -19.71 -6.08
C GLN A 13 53.34 -19.34 -6.93
N ARG A 14 53.04 -20.21 -7.90
CA ARG A 14 51.67 -20.43 -8.37
C ARG A 14 50.89 -21.03 -7.21
N HIS A 15 49.72 -20.50 -6.91
CA HIS A 15 48.63 -21.35 -6.45
C HIS A 15 47.41 -21.12 -7.33
N LEU A 16 47.14 -22.13 -8.16
CA LEU A 16 45.92 -22.26 -8.94
C LEU A 16 44.73 -22.42 -8.00
N SER A 17 43.61 -21.89 -8.46
CA SER A 17 42.24 -22.21 -8.08
C SER A 17 42.06 -23.68 -7.71
N GLN A 18 41.57 -23.94 -6.50
CA GLN A 18 41.04 -25.24 -6.15
C GLN A 18 39.66 -25.07 -5.50
N VAL A 19 38.67 -25.50 -6.27
CA VAL A 19 37.30 -25.76 -5.88
C VAL A 19 37.27 -26.71 -4.69
N ASN A 20 36.46 -26.38 -3.67
CA ASN A 20 36.18 -27.28 -2.56
C ASN A 20 34.74 -27.81 -2.67
N PRO A 21 34.50 -29.11 -2.39
CA PRO A 21 33.32 -29.83 -2.86
C PRO A 21 32.23 -29.98 -1.77
N SER A 22 31.04 -30.33 -2.27
CA SER A 22 29.99 -31.11 -1.58
C SER A 22 29.04 -30.38 -0.61
N SER A 23 27.79 -30.29 -1.08
CA SER A 23 26.56 -29.97 -0.35
C SER A 23 26.38 -30.71 0.98
N PRO A 24 25.60 -30.11 1.89
CA PRO A 24 24.56 -30.83 2.61
C PRO A 24 23.18 -30.44 2.06
N SER A 25 22.52 -31.48 1.57
CA SER A 25 21.09 -31.68 1.39
C SER A 25 20.15 -30.71 2.11
N ALA A 26 19.14 -30.30 1.35
CA ALA A 26 17.83 -29.88 1.85
C ALA A 26 17.41 -30.66 3.10
N ARG A 27 16.99 -29.94 4.13
CA ARG A 27 15.76 -30.17 4.91
C ARG A 27 15.64 -29.09 5.98
N ASP A 28 14.42 -28.58 6.10
CA ASP A 28 13.95 -27.63 7.10
C ASP A 28 14.39 -26.18 6.97
N THR A 29 14.16 -25.58 5.79
CA THR A 29 13.68 -24.20 5.80
C THR A 29 12.21 -24.28 6.23
N PRO A 30 11.80 -23.78 7.41
CA PRO A 30 10.38 -23.63 7.68
C PRO A 30 9.85 -22.79 6.53
N VAL A 31 8.86 -23.34 5.83
CA VAL A 31 8.04 -22.60 4.88
C VAL A 31 7.64 -21.33 5.62
N VAL A 32 8.32 -20.22 5.30
CA VAL A 32 7.96 -18.91 5.80
C VAL A 32 6.63 -18.65 5.11
N GLY A 33 5.57 -19.13 5.76
CA GLY A 33 4.20 -18.89 5.40
C GLY A 33 4.14 -17.42 5.11
N ARG A 34 3.90 -17.12 3.82
CA ARG A 34 3.83 -15.81 3.21
C ARG A 34 3.68 -14.78 4.31
N ARG A 35 4.79 -14.13 4.69
CA ARG A 35 4.79 -13.12 5.76
C ARG A 35 3.74 -12.13 5.32
N VAL A 36 2.54 -12.22 5.88
CA VAL A 36 1.59 -11.12 5.84
C VAL A 36 2.37 -10.08 6.61
N VAL A 37 3.06 -9.21 5.86
CA VAL A 37 3.67 -8.01 6.39
C VAL A 37 2.45 -7.26 6.87
N ARG A 38 2.03 -7.59 8.10
CA ARG A 38 0.98 -6.91 8.83
C ARG A 38 1.32 -5.44 8.61
N ASP A 39 0.30 -4.62 8.41
CA ASP A 39 0.44 -3.18 8.48
C ASP A 39 0.84 -2.77 9.93
N VAL A 40 1.90 -3.37 10.51
CA VAL A 40 2.32 -3.23 11.92
C VAL A 40 2.60 -1.76 12.24
N ASN A 41 2.86 -0.95 11.22
CA ASN A 41 3.06 0.48 11.37
C ASN A 41 1.77 1.31 11.46
N TRP A 42 0.61 0.80 11.04
CA TRP A 42 -0.66 1.54 11.09
C TRP A 42 -1.43 1.16 12.34
N ARG A 43 -1.59 2.12 13.24
CA ARG A 43 -2.44 1.96 14.42
C ARG A 43 -3.91 2.05 14.04
N ASP A 44 -4.78 1.56 14.92
CA ASP A 44 -6.24 1.63 14.70
C ASP A 44 -6.71 3.08 14.53
N ALA A 45 -6.32 3.97 15.45
CA ALA A 45 -6.67 5.39 15.40
C ALA A 45 -6.25 6.04 14.07
N GLU A 46 -5.07 5.68 13.57
CA GLU A 46 -4.55 6.20 12.31
C GLU A 46 -5.33 5.65 11.10
N THR A 47 -5.71 4.37 11.15
CA THR A 47 -6.50 3.74 10.11
C THR A 47 -7.91 4.34 10.06
N PHE A 48 -8.56 4.49 11.21
CA PHE A 48 -9.86 5.18 11.30
C PHE A 48 -9.77 6.61 10.78
N ARG A 49 -8.69 7.34 11.12
CA ARG A 49 -8.51 8.70 10.62
C ARG A 49 -8.35 8.75 9.11
N LEU A 50 -7.61 7.80 8.52
CA LEU A 50 -7.49 7.67 7.06
C LEU A 50 -8.86 7.42 6.41
N LEU A 51 -9.69 6.54 6.98
CA LEU A 51 -11.03 6.27 6.48
C LEU A 51 -11.91 7.53 6.51
N GLN A 52 -11.96 8.22 7.65
CA GLN A 52 -12.71 9.48 7.80
C GLN A 52 -12.29 10.52 6.76
N ILE A 53 -10.99 10.81 6.66
CA ILE A 53 -10.46 11.77 5.70
C ILE A 53 -10.81 11.37 4.25
N LYS A 54 -10.76 10.08 3.93
CA LYS A 54 -11.13 9.57 2.60
C LYS A 54 -12.61 9.80 2.30
N ARG A 55 -13.48 9.65 3.30
CA ARG A 55 -14.92 9.93 3.22
C ARG A 55 -15.15 11.40 2.87
N ASP A 56 -14.60 12.28 3.70
CA ASP A 56 -14.79 13.74 3.63
C ASP A 56 -14.33 14.26 2.26
N ILE A 57 -13.12 13.88 1.84
CA ILE A 57 -12.59 14.30 0.55
C ILE A 57 -13.42 13.74 -0.60
N ALA A 58 -13.97 12.54 -0.48
CA ALA A 58 -14.81 11.98 -1.53
C ALA A 58 -16.20 12.66 -1.61
N GLU A 59 -16.74 13.15 -0.48
CA GLU A 59 -17.95 13.99 -0.45
C GLU A 59 -17.70 15.37 -1.07
N GLU A 60 -16.57 16.00 -0.73
CA GLU A 60 -16.15 17.30 -1.27
C GLU A 60 -15.78 17.21 -2.76
N SER A 61 -15.12 16.12 -3.18
CA SER A 61 -14.74 15.91 -4.58
C SER A 61 -15.95 15.69 -5.49
N CYS A 62 -17.06 15.18 -4.96
CA CYS A 62 -18.33 15.13 -5.70
C CYS A 62 -18.89 16.55 -5.97
N ARG A 63 -18.52 17.54 -5.15
CA ARG A 63 -18.98 18.93 -5.25
C ARG A 63 -18.06 19.81 -6.11
N SER A 64 -16.77 19.45 -6.25
CA SER A 64 -15.76 20.26 -6.96
C SER A 64 -15.11 19.53 -8.14
N ARG A 65 -15.12 20.17 -9.32
CA ARG A 65 -14.60 19.62 -10.60
C ARG A 65 -13.08 19.74 -10.80
N PHE A 66 -12.36 20.43 -9.89
CA PHE A 66 -10.94 20.73 -10.04
C PHE A 66 -10.10 20.19 -8.86
N ASN A 67 -10.17 18.88 -8.62
CA ASN A 67 -9.40 18.28 -7.54
C ASN A 67 -8.04 17.77 -8.00
N THR A 68 -7.00 18.54 -7.66
CA THR A 68 -5.60 18.09 -7.63
C THR A 68 -5.48 16.78 -6.85
N ASN A 69 -4.54 15.89 -7.25
CA ASN A 69 -4.29 14.54 -6.74
C ASN A 69 -4.92 14.26 -5.36
N LEU A 70 -6.05 13.54 -5.34
CA LEU A 70 -6.85 13.27 -4.14
C LEU A 70 -6.01 12.73 -2.96
N TRP A 71 -4.99 11.93 -3.25
CA TRP A 71 -4.14 11.33 -2.23
C TRP A 71 -3.14 12.30 -1.62
N ALA A 72 -2.76 13.35 -2.34
CA ALA A 72 -1.98 14.45 -1.77
C ALA A 72 -2.81 15.19 -0.70
N GLN A 73 -4.08 15.45 -0.99
CA GLN A 73 -5.00 16.08 -0.02
C GLN A 73 -5.24 15.17 1.20
N VAL A 74 -5.40 13.85 0.98
CA VAL A 74 -5.51 12.87 2.07
C VAL A 74 -4.27 12.91 2.95
N SER A 75 -3.08 12.87 2.35
CA SER A 75 -1.80 12.93 3.07
C SER A 75 -1.66 14.21 3.88
N GLN A 76 -2.03 15.35 3.31
CA GLN A 76 -2.02 16.64 4.03
C GLN A 76 -2.92 16.61 5.27
N ARG A 77 -4.19 16.17 5.14
CA ARG A 77 -5.10 16.09 6.29
C ARG A 77 -4.65 15.07 7.34
N MET A 78 -3.96 14.01 6.93
CA MET A 78 -3.33 13.06 7.87
C MET A 78 -2.26 13.77 8.70
N HIS A 79 -1.40 14.57 8.06
CA HIS A 79 -0.39 15.38 8.73
C HIS A 79 -1.02 16.39 9.70
N ASP A 80 -2.09 17.09 9.28
CA ASP A 80 -2.83 18.04 10.13
C ASP A 80 -3.45 17.36 11.36
N SER A 81 -3.73 16.07 11.27
CA SER A 81 -4.24 15.24 12.36
C SER A 81 -3.13 14.64 13.24
N GLY A 82 -1.87 15.01 13.00
CA GLY A 82 -0.69 14.51 13.74
C GLY A 82 -0.08 13.22 13.20
N PHE A 83 -0.57 12.70 12.06
CA PHE A 83 -0.07 11.46 11.46
C PHE A 83 0.80 11.76 10.24
N GLN A 84 2.11 11.54 10.37
CA GLN A 84 3.09 11.80 9.31
C GLN A 84 3.07 10.67 8.27
N ARG A 85 2.07 10.69 7.38
CA ARG A 85 1.89 9.71 6.31
C ARG A 85 1.91 10.35 4.94
N THR A 86 2.73 9.77 4.07
CA THR A 86 2.82 10.16 2.67
C THR A 86 1.62 9.65 1.87
N ALA A 87 1.31 10.32 0.74
CA ALA A 87 0.25 9.92 -0.18
C ALA A 87 0.38 8.44 -0.61
N TYR A 88 1.59 7.96 -0.91
CA TYR A 88 1.84 6.58 -1.29
C TYR A 88 1.48 5.58 -0.16
N GLN A 89 1.82 5.91 1.08
CA GLN A 89 1.47 5.07 2.24
C GLN A 89 -0.05 5.03 2.44
N CYS A 90 -0.74 6.17 2.32
CA CYS A 90 -2.20 6.24 2.39
C CYS A 90 -2.86 5.38 1.30
N ILE A 91 -2.38 5.47 0.05
CA ILE A 91 -2.87 4.65 -1.07
C ILE A 91 -2.68 3.15 -0.77
N THR A 92 -1.48 2.77 -0.35
CA THR A 92 -1.13 1.37 -0.08
C THR A 92 -2.00 0.80 1.03
N ARG A 93 -2.16 1.55 2.14
CA ARG A 93 -3.03 1.14 3.25
C ARG A 93 -4.48 1.03 2.80
N TRP A 94 -4.99 2.01 2.07
CA TRP A 94 -6.35 1.98 1.52
C TRP A 94 -6.58 0.75 0.64
N ARG A 95 -5.67 0.46 -0.29
CA ARG A 95 -5.76 -0.73 -1.16
C ARG A 95 -5.85 -2.03 -0.36
N ARG A 96 -5.05 -2.16 0.71
CA ARG A 96 -5.09 -3.33 1.61
C ARG A 96 -6.43 -3.44 2.34
N LEU A 97 -6.98 -2.31 2.82
CA LEU A 97 -8.32 -2.28 3.43
C LEU A 97 -9.39 -2.71 2.43
N VAL A 98 -9.38 -2.18 1.20
CA VAL A 98 -10.34 -2.53 0.15
C VAL A 98 -10.26 -4.02 -0.20
N GLN A 99 -9.04 -4.55 -0.36
CA GLN A 99 -8.84 -5.96 -0.62
C GLN A 99 -9.44 -6.82 0.50
N ARG A 100 -9.12 -6.50 1.75
CA ARG A 100 -9.63 -7.26 2.91
C ARG A 100 -11.15 -7.15 3.05
N TYR A 101 -11.71 -5.99 2.78
CA TYR A 101 -13.16 -5.78 2.74
C TYR A 101 -13.83 -6.71 1.72
N HIS A 102 -13.32 -6.78 0.49
CA HIS A 102 -13.89 -7.65 -0.53
C HIS A 102 -13.74 -9.14 -0.21
N GLU A 103 -12.62 -9.55 0.39
CA GLU A 103 -12.45 -10.91 0.91
C GLU A 103 -13.55 -11.25 1.92
N LEU A 104 -13.73 -10.40 2.94
CA LEU A 104 -14.75 -10.57 3.97
C LEU A 104 -16.17 -10.53 3.40
N LYS A 105 -16.46 -9.63 2.45
CA LYS A 105 -17.77 -9.51 1.80
C LYS A 105 -18.14 -10.80 1.04
N ARG A 106 -17.17 -11.45 0.38
CA ARG A 106 -17.39 -12.76 -0.28
C ARG A 106 -17.60 -13.88 0.73
N GLU A 107 -16.84 -13.86 1.82
CA GLU A 107 -16.88 -14.88 2.87
C GLU A 107 -18.06 -14.72 3.85
N TYR A 108 -18.79 -13.59 3.80
CA TYR A 108 -19.90 -13.28 4.71
C TYR A 108 -20.95 -14.40 4.80
N ARG A 109 -21.24 -15.08 3.67
CA ARG A 109 -22.19 -16.21 3.64
C ARG A 109 -21.70 -17.45 4.41
N ASN A 110 -20.39 -17.63 4.50
CA ASN A 110 -19.76 -18.80 5.10
C ASN A 110 -19.27 -18.54 6.54
N SER A 111 -18.93 -17.30 6.87
CA SER A 111 -18.33 -16.94 8.16
C SER A 111 -18.70 -15.51 8.60
N PRO A 112 -19.98 -15.25 8.94
CA PRO A 112 -20.45 -13.91 9.31
C PRO A 112 -19.79 -13.37 10.59
N GLN A 113 -19.35 -14.26 11.49
CA GLN A 113 -18.66 -13.88 12.72
C GLN A 113 -17.30 -13.23 12.43
N GLN A 114 -16.56 -13.73 11.44
CA GLN A 114 -15.24 -13.20 11.06
C GLN A 114 -15.33 -11.83 10.39
N VAL A 115 -16.47 -11.53 9.77
CA VAL A 115 -16.74 -10.19 9.23
C VAL A 115 -16.98 -9.20 10.36
N ARG A 116 -17.73 -9.59 11.40
CA ARG A 116 -18.04 -8.74 12.57
C ARG A 116 -16.83 -8.44 13.45
N THR A 117 -15.79 -9.26 13.43
CA THR A 117 -14.57 -9.03 14.23
C THR A 117 -13.60 -8.03 13.60
N TRP A 118 -13.79 -7.66 12.32
CA TRP A 118 -12.94 -6.67 11.68
C TRP A 118 -13.48 -5.24 11.92
N PRO A 119 -12.77 -4.41 12.71
CA PRO A 119 -13.32 -3.14 13.21
C PRO A 119 -13.58 -2.09 12.13
N TYR A 120 -13.03 -2.27 10.92
CA TYR A 120 -13.19 -1.33 9.81
C TYR A 120 -14.27 -1.74 8.81
N TYR A 121 -14.95 -2.88 9.02
CA TYR A 121 -15.87 -3.43 8.01
C TYR A 121 -17.01 -2.47 7.67
N GLN A 122 -17.71 -1.95 8.67
CA GLN A 122 -18.87 -1.07 8.47
C GLN A 122 -18.48 0.24 7.77
N GLU A 123 -17.39 0.87 8.20
CA GLU A 123 -16.90 2.10 7.57
C GLU A 123 -16.52 1.85 6.10
N MET A 124 -15.83 0.73 5.81
CA MET A 124 -15.48 0.35 4.44
C MET A 124 -16.72 0.04 3.59
N GLU A 125 -17.72 -0.63 4.16
CA GLU A 125 -18.98 -0.92 3.47
C GLU A 125 -19.68 0.36 3.04
N GLU A 126 -19.82 1.33 3.96
CA GLU A 126 -20.42 2.63 3.66
C GLU A 126 -19.64 3.36 2.57
N GLN A 127 -18.30 3.36 2.62
CA GLN A 127 -17.47 4.03 1.60
C GLN A 127 -17.62 3.40 0.22
N MET A 128 -17.65 2.07 0.15
CA MET A 128 -17.73 1.35 -1.12
C MET A 128 -19.12 1.51 -1.75
N GLU A 129 -20.19 1.40 -0.95
CA GLU A 129 -21.54 1.66 -1.43
C GLU A 129 -21.75 3.13 -1.83
N ALA A 130 -21.20 4.08 -1.06
CA ALA A 130 -21.26 5.49 -1.42
C ALA A 130 -20.51 5.77 -2.72
N ALA A 131 -19.37 5.12 -2.95
CA ALA A 131 -18.63 5.21 -4.21
C ALA A 131 -19.44 4.65 -5.39
N GLU A 132 -20.09 3.51 -5.22
CA GLU A 132 -20.99 2.91 -6.23
C GLU A 132 -22.18 3.83 -6.54
N ARG A 133 -22.84 4.37 -5.50
CA ARG A 133 -23.94 5.34 -5.66
C ARG A 133 -23.51 6.58 -6.43
N ARG A 134 -22.30 7.10 -6.18
CA ARG A 134 -21.73 8.25 -6.89
C ARG A 134 -21.37 7.91 -8.34
N ALA A 135 -20.87 6.71 -8.60
CA ALA A 135 -20.57 6.23 -9.95
C ALA A 135 -21.85 6.05 -10.79
N ASN A 136 -22.95 5.63 -10.15
CA ASN A 136 -24.24 5.42 -10.81
C ASN A 136 -25.15 6.66 -10.85
N LEU A 137 -24.72 7.80 -10.30
CA LEU A 137 -25.47 9.04 -10.41
C LEU A 137 -25.51 9.48 -11.88
N PRO A 138 -26.68 9.80 -12.46
CA PRO A 138 -26.73 10.31 -13.81
C PRO A 138 -25.83 11.54 -13.88
N ARG A 139 -24.81 11.49 -14.74
CA ARG A 139 -24.02 12.67 -15.10
C ARG A 139 -25.03 13.72 -15.52
N ARG A 140 -25.30 14.72 -14.66
CA ARG A 140 -26.23 15.81 -14.98
C ARG A 140 -25.84 16.37 -16.34
N SER A 141 -26.63 16.04 -17.35
CA SER A 141 -26.52 16.58 -18.68
C SER A 141 -26.61 18.09 -18.53
N ALA A 142 -25.51 18.78 -18.79
CA ALA A 142 -25.55 20.22 -18.97
C ALA A 142 -26.19 20.52 -20.33
N THR A 143 -27.45 20.16 -20.52
CA THR A 143 -28.22 20.53 -21.70
C THR A 143 -28.77 21.94 -21.48
N GLY A 144 -27.96 22.90 -21.90
CA GLY A 144 -28.39 24.02 -22.74
C GLY A 144 -29.51 24.90 -22.21
N ARG A 145 -29.12 26.08 -21.72
CA ARG A 145 -29.83 27.31 -22.08
C ARG A 145 -29.99 27.32 -23.62
N ARG A 146 -31.23 27.29 -24.12
CA ARG A 146 -31.56 28.04 -25.33
C ARG A 146 -32.68 28.99 -24.98
N ARG A 147 -32.34 30.28 -25.02
CA ARG A 147 -33.28 31.39 -25.13
C ARG A 147 -34.11 31.17 -26.41
N GLY A 148 -35.40 31.44 -26.30
CA GLY A 148 -36.32 31.74 -27.38
C GLY A 148 -37.35 32.69 -26.78
#